data_AF-A0A5Z3XF03-F1
#
_entry.id   AF-A0A5Z3XF03-F1
#
_cell.length_a   1.000
_cell.length_b   1.000
_cell.length_c   1.000
_cell.angle_alpha   90.00
_cell.angle_beta   90.00
_cell.angle_gamma   90.00
#
_symmetry.space_group_name_H-M   'P 1'
#
loop_
_entity.id
_entity.type
_entity.pdbx_description
1 polymer ?
#
loop_
_entity_poly.entity_id
_entity_poly.type
_entity_poly.pdbx_seq_one_letter_code
_entity_poly.pdbx_strand_id
1 'polypeptide(L)'
;MEFKSLRKSLSKDEWEKVASLSGTSTQYLTQIALNFRRPSVGLAERIENAINQVRPGAVVTKEGLVFAPLRQHKNKRSSPKEV
;
A
#
# COMPACT_ATOMS: atom_id res chain seq x y z
N MET A 1 -7.73 -6.33 7.18
CA MET A 1 -6.29 -6.46 7.50
C MET A 1 -5.58 -5.31 6.79
N GLU A 2 -4.85 -4.45 7.49
CA GLU A 2 -4.21 -3.28 6.86
C GLU A 2 -3.05 -3.70 5.93
N PHE A 3 -2.94 -3.10 4.75
CA PHE A 3 -1.88 -3.39 3.77
C PHE A 3 -0.46 -3.20 4.36
N LYS A 4 -0.33 -2.27 5.33
CA LYS A 4 0.87 -2.07 6.14
C LYS A 4 1.26 -3.28 6.98
N SER A 5 0.30 -3.99 7.56
CA SER A 5 0.55 -5.20 8.35
C SER A 5 1.00 -6.35 7.45
N LEU A 6 0.44 -6.43 6.24
CA LEU A 6 0.88 -7.40 5.23
C LEU A 6 2.36 -7.19 4.89
N ARG A 7 2.79 -5.94 4.63
CA ARG A 7 4.19 -5.61 4.37
C ARG A 7 5.14 -6.12 5.46
N LYS A 8 4.74 -6.01 6.73
CA LYS A 8 5.54 -6.46 7.88
C LYS A 8 5.59 -7.98 8.01
N SER A 9 4.54 -8.66 7.57
CA SER A 9 4.41 -10.12 7.64
C SER A 9 5.11 -10.88 6.50
N LEU A 10 5.46 -10.17 5.42
CA LEU A 10 6.14 -10.73 4.24
C LEU A 10 7.66 -10.58 4.40
N SER A 11 8.38 -11.60 3.96
CA SER A 11 9.84 -11.54 3.84
C SER A 11 10.26 -10.52 2.79
N LYS A 12 11.55 -10.18 2.75
CA LYS A 12 12.09 -9.29 1.72
C LYS A 12 11.90 -9.89 0.32
N ASP A 13 12.17 -11.18 0.18
CA ASP A 13 12.08 -11.90 -1.10
C ASP A 13 10.64 -12.02 -1.59
N GLU A 14 9.69 -12.29 -0.68
CA GLU A 14 8.26 -12.31 -1.02
C GLU A 14 7.78 -10.93 -1.47
N TRP A 15 8.24 -9.86 -0.80
CA TRP A 15 7.89 -8.50 -1.18
C TRP A 15 8.45 -8.09 -2.54
N GLU A 16 9.67 -8.55 -2.85
CA GLU A 16 10.30 -8.36 -4.15
C GLU A 16 9.58 -9.14 -5.24
N LYS A 17 9.13 -10.36 -4.94
CA LYS A 17 8.30 -11.16 -5.85
C LYS A 17 6.96 -10.50 -6.14
N VAL A 18 6.28 -9.94 -5.13
CA VAL A 18 5.04 -9.17 -5.34
C VAL A 18 5.28 -7.97 -6.25
N ALA A 19 6.37 -7.23 -6.03
CA ALA A 19 6.72 -6.07 -6.85
C ALA A 19 6.99 -6.47 -8.31
N SER A 20 7.77 -7.53 -8.52
CA SER A 20 8.07 -8.08 -9.84
C SER A 20 6.79 -8.54 -10.57
N LEU A 21 5.93 -9.31 -9.91
CA LEU A 21 4.67 -9.82 -10.48
C LEU A 21 3.67 -8.70 -10.80
N SER A 22 3.62 -7.65 -9.98
CA SER A 22 2.72 -6.52 -10.21
C SER A 22 3.27 -5.48 -11.20
N GLY A 23 4.51 -5.65 -11.67
CA GLY A 23 5.16 -4.73 -12.61
C GLY A 23 5.53 -3.39 -12.00
N THR A 24 5.90 -3.38 -10.71
CA THR A 24 6.29 -2.17 -9.95
C THR A 24 7.60 -2.38 -9.20
N SER A 25 8.16 -1.32 -8.62
CA SER A 25 9.29 -1.42 -7.71
C SER A 25 8.86 -1.70 -6.27
N THR A 26 9.73 -2.37 -5.51
CA THR A 26 9.55 -2.60 -4.06
C THR A 26 9.41 -1.30 -3.28
N GLN A 27 10.08 -0.23 -3.72
CA GLN A 27 9.97 1.10 -3.14
C GLN A 27 8.59 1.71 -3.35
N TYR A 28 8.05 1.64 -4.58
CA TYR A 28 6.72 2.14 -4.87
C TYR A 28 5.63 1.36 -4.12
N LEU A 29 5.77 0.03 -4.08
CA LEU A 29 4.90 -0.85 -3.30
C LEU A 29 4.94 -0.49 -1.80
N THR A 30 6.11 -0.13 -1.28
CA THR A 30 6.29 0.33 0.11
C THR A 30 5.62 1.68 0.34
N GLN A 31 5.69 2.61 -0.62
CA GLN A 31 4.97 3.89 -0.53
C GLN A 31 3.46 3.69 -0.44
N ILE A 32 2.91 2.73 -1.19
CA ILE A 32 1.49 2.35 -1.11
C ILE A 32 1.17 1.74 0.25
N ALA A 33 1.97 0.77 0.73
CA ALA A 33 1.79 0.14 2.04
C ALA A 33 1.86 1.12 3.22
N LEU A 34 2.54 2.25 3.01
CA LEU A 34 2.67 3.32 3.98
C LEU A 34 1.64 4.44 3.78
N ASN A 35 0.68 4.29 2.86
CA ASN A 35 -0.34 5.26 2.50
C ASN A 35 0.22 6.62 2.07
N PHE A 36 1.43 6.63 1.49
CA PHE A 36 2.03 7.82 0.87
C PHE A 36 1.58 8.01 -0.59
N ARG A 37 1.15 6.93 -1.25
CA ARG A 37 0.64 6.96 -2.63
C ARG A 37 -0.56 6.04 -2.77
N ARG A 38 -1.41 6.37 -3.75
CA ARG A 38 -2.49 5.52 -4.23
C ARG A 38 -2.10 4.91 -5.58
N PRO A 39 -2.16 3.58 -5.74
CA PRO A 39 -2.01 2.96 -7.04
C PRO A 39 -3.22 3.28 -7.92
N SER A 40 -3.05 3.17 -9.24
CA SER A 40 -4.18 3.13 -10.17
C SER A 40 -4.97 1.83 -9.98
N VAL A 41 -6.22 1.81 -10.42
CA VAL A 41 -7.09 0.61 -10.31
C VAL A 41 -6.44 -0.60 -10.96
N GLY A 42 -5.90 -0.45 -12.17
CA GLY A 42 -5.21 -1.55 -12.87
C GLY A 42 -3.93 -2.03 -12.16
N LEU A 43 -3.20 -1.13 -11.49
CA LEU A 43 -2.04 -1.54 -10.68
C LEU A 43 -2.48 -2.24 -9.39
N ALA A 44 -3.56 -1.76 -8.75
CA ALA A 44 -4.12 -2.39 -7.57
C ALA A 44 -4.60 -3.82 -7.84
N GLU A 45 -5.23 -4.07 -8.99
CA GLU A 45 -5.60 -5.41 -9.45
C GLU A 45 -4.40 -6.33 -9.63
N ARG A 46 -3.32 -5.82 -10.24
CA ARG A 46 -2.08 -6.58 -10.39
C ARG A 46 -1.43 -6.90 -9.05
N ILE A 47 -1.45 -5.95 -8.11
CA ILE A 47 -0.93 -6.15 -6.74
C ILE A 47 -1.76 -7.21 -6.01
N GLU A 48 -3.09 -7.14 -6.08
CA GLU A 48 -3.99 -8.13 -5.47
C GLU A 48 -3.72 -9.54 -6.01
N ASN A 49 -3.62 -9.69 -7.33
CA ASN A 49 -3.30 -10.97 -7.96
C ASN A 49 -1.91 -11.47 -7.56
N ALA A 50 -0.90 -10.59 -7.53
CA ALA A 50 0.46 -10.94 -7.11
C ALA A 50 0.52 -11.40 -5.65
N ILE A 51 -0.21 -10.72 -4.75
CA ILE A 51 -0.29 -11.10 -3.34
C ILE A 51 -0.99 -12.45 -3.19
N ASN A 52 -2.06 -12.70 -3.93
CA ASN A 52 -2.77 -13.98 -3.86
C ASN A 52 -1.90 -15.16 -4.33
N GLN A 53 -0.98 -14.93 -5.28
CA GLN A 53 0.00 -15.94 -5.72
C GLN A 53 1.09 -16.20 -4.68
N VAL A 54 1.58 -15.16 -4.00
CA VAL A 54 2.66 -15.29 -3.01
C VAL A 54 2.14 -15.80 -1.67
N ARG A 55 0.98 -15.31 -1.25
CA ARG A 55 0.35 -15.62 0.04
C ARG A 55 -1.17 -15.80 -0.14
N PRO A 56 -1.62 -16.97 -0.62
CA PRO A 56 -3.04 -17.25 -0.72
C PRO A 56 -3.69 -17.14 0.66
N GLY A 57 -4.81 -16.42 0.74
CA GLY A 57 -5.52 -16.12 1.99
C GLY A 57 -5.22 -14.74 2.61
N ALA A 58 -4.35 -13.93 1.98
CA ALA A 58 -4.20 -12.53 2.34
C ALA A 58 -5.47 -11.73 1.97
N VAL A 59 -6.07 -11.06 2.94
CA VAL A 59 -7.26 -10.21 2.73
C VAL A 59 -6.82 -8.80 2.31
N VAL A 60 -6.31 -8.67 1.09
CA VAL A 60 -5.96 -7.38 0.47
C VAL A 60 -6.71 -7.25 -0.84
N THR A 61 -7.65 -6.32 -0.88
CA THR A 61 -8.43 -6.04 -2.09
C THR A 61 -7.89 -4.84 -2.84
N LYS A 62 -8.08 -4.81 -4.16
CA LYS A 62 -7.78 -3.61 -4.98
C LYS A 62 -8.45 -2.34 -4.44
N GLU A 63 -9.66 -2.46 -3.93
CA GLU A 63 -10.44 -1.35 -3.36
C GLU A 63 -9.75 -0.80 -2.11
N GLY A 64 -9.27 -1.69 -1.23
CA GLY A 64 -8.51 -1.31 -0.05
C GLY A 64 -7.21 -0.57 -0.40
N LEU A 65 -6.61 -0.87 -1.55
CA LEU A 65 -5.41 -0.19 -2.05
C LEU A 65 -5.72 1.18 -2.68
N VAL A 66 -6.74 1.25 -3.52
CA VAL A 66 -7.13 2.48 -4.25
C VAL A 66 -7.75 3.51 -3.31
N PHE A 67 -8.64 3.06 -2.44
CA PHE A 67 -9.40 3.92 -1.53
C PHE A 67 -8.72 4.09 -0.16
N ALA A 68 -7.50 3.56 0.02
CA ALA A 68 -6.73 3.70 1.25
C ALA A 68 -6.71 5.17 1.72
N PRO A 69 -6.96 5.44 3.01
CA PRO A 69 -6.85 6.79 3.54
C PRO A 69 -5.41 7.24 3.44
N LEU A 70 -5.17 8.32 2.69
CA LEU A 70 -3.84 8.91 2.57
C LEU A 70 -3.39 9.36 3.95
N ARG A 71 -2.11 9.12 4.25
CA ARG A 71 -1.52 9.54 5.51
C ARG A 71 -1.63 11.06 5.60
N GLN A 72 -2.44 11.56 6.54
CA GLN A 72 -2.59 13.00 6.72
C GLN A 72 -1.25 13.60 7.11
N HIS A 73 -0.76 14.53 6.29
CA HIS A 73 0.33 15.39 6.70
C HIS A 73 -0.21 16.23 7.86
N LYS A 74 0.27 16.02 9.09
CA LYS A 74 -0.01 16.93 10.21
C LYS A 74 0.61 18.27 9.83
N ASN A 75 -0.13 19.11 9.10
CA ASN A 75 0.22 20.50 8.97
C ASN A 75 0.12 21.08 10.38
N LYS A 76 1.28 21.30 11.02
CA LYS A 76 1.40 22.30 12.09
C LYS A 76 1.20 23.70 11.47
N ARG A 77 0.05 23.96 10.85
CA ARG A 77 -0.42 25.33 10.70
C ARG A 77 -1.22 25.59 11.96
N SER A 78 -0.51 26.17 12.92
CA SER A 78 -1.08 26.86 14.07
C SER A 78 -2.37 27.56 13.66
N SER A 79 -3.49 27.16 14.27
CA SER A 79 -4.70 27.97 14.26
C SER A 79 -4.32 29.39 14.70
N PRO A 80 -4.74 30.45 14.00
CA PRO A 80 -4.60 31.80 14.51
C PRO A 80 -5.35 31.84 15.84
N LYS A 81 -4.70 32.31 16.90
CA LYS A 81 -5.43 32.72 18.10
C LYS A 81 -6.27 33.92 17.67
N GLU A 82 -7.59 33.79 17.68
CA GLU A 82 -8.48 34.95 17.66
C GLU A 82 -8.14 35.84 18.86
N VAL A 83 -8.12 37.15 18.57
CA VAL A 83 -7.61 38.24 19.40
C VAL A 83 -8.65 38.66 20.43
#